data_AF-A0A0B1SV67-F1
#
_entry.id   AF-A0A0B1SV67-F1
#
_cell.length_a   1.000
_cell.length_b   1.000
_cell.length_c   1.000
_cell.angle_alpha   90.00
_cell.angle_beta   90.00
_cell.angle_gamma   90.00
#
_symmetry.space_group_name_H-M   'P 1'
#
loop_
_entity.id
_entity.type
_entity.pdbx_description
1 polymer ?
#
loop_
_entity_poly.entity_id
_entity_poly.type
_entity_poly.pdbx_seq_one_letter_code
_entity_poly.pdbx_strand_id
1 'polypeptide(L)'
;MGRAQCSTEACSSAAVVKRALDDAPLCAKCFTEGFEQHVHETITSTNLFRRGERVAIGASGGKDSTVLAYVMKVNETIFIRIAL
;
A
#
# COMPACT_ATOMS: atom_id res chain seq x y z
N MET A 1 -29.34 9.47 4.96
CA MET A 1 -28.17 9.37 4.05
C MET A 1 -27.69 7.93 4.00
N GLY A 2 -27.73 7.28 2.82
CA GLY A 2 -27.16 5.94 2.65
C GLY A 2 -25.63 5.98 2.71
N ARG A 3 -25.01 4.96 3.32
CA ARG A 3 -23.55 4.81 3.30
C ARG A 3 -23.08 4.62 1.86
N ALA A 4 -22.02 5.34 1.46
CA ALA A 4 -21.38 5.13 0.18
C ALA A 4 -20.88 3.67 0.08
N GLN A 5 -21.00 3.06 -1.10
CA GLN A 5 -20.53 1.70 -1.36
C GLN A 5 -19.11 1.74 -1.93
N CYS A 6 -18.38 0.64 -1.77
CA CYS A 6 -17.05 0.47 -2.38
C CYS A 6 -17.17 0.57 -3.91
N SER A 7 -16.26 1.32 -4.53
CA SER A 7 -16.17 1.50 -5.98
C SER A 7 -15.44 0.38 -6.70
N THR A 8 -14.79 -0.53 -5.98
CA THR A 8 -14.07 -1.67 -6.58
C THR A 8 -15.03 -2.70 -7.14
N GLU A 9 -14.80 -3.12 -8.39
CA GLU A 9 -15.48 -4.22 -9.06
C GLU A 9 -15.47 -5.48 -8.17
N ALA A 10 -16.61 -6.14 -8.01
CA ALA A 10 -16.82 -7.29 -7.14
C ALA A 10 -16.73 -7.05 -5.61
N CYS A 11 -16.74 -5.78 -5.14
CA CYS A 11 -16.85 -5.47 -3.71
C CYS A 11 -18.17 -4.75 -3.36
N SER A 12 -19.01 -5.39 -2.54
CA SER A 12 -20.29 -4.81 -2.07
C SER A 12 -20.23 -4.20 -0.65
N SER A 13 -19.03 -4.04 -0.09
CA SER A 13 -18.83 -3.53 1.27
C SER A 13 -19.09 -2.02 1.36
N ALA A 14 -19.44 -1.55 2.56
CA ALA A 14 -19.56 -0.12 2.83
C ALA A 14 -18.20 0.58 2.71
N ALA A 15 -18.18 1.72 2.02
CA ALA A 15 -17.00 2.57 1.95
C ALA A 15 -16.77 3.29 3.29
N VAL A 16 -15.49 3.37 3.67
CA VAL A 16 -15.03 4.01 4.91
C VAL A 16 -13.97 5.09 4.64
N VAL A 17 -13.37 5.09 3.45
CA VAL A 17 -12.36 6.06 3.04
C VAL A 17 -12.65 6.55 1.62
N LYS A 18 -12.31 7.81 1.35
CA LYS A 18 -12.34 8.40 0.01
C LYS A 18 -10.90 8.52 -0.46
N ARG A 19 -10.55 7.90 -1.58
CA ARG A 19 -9.19 7.93 -2.10
C ARG A 19 -8.85 9.33 -2.61
N ALA A 20 -7.71 9.88 -2.19
CA ALA A 20 -7.31 11.25 -2.57
C ALA A 20 -6.95 11.41 -4.05
N LEU A 21 -6.60 10.32 -4.74
CA LEU A 21 -6.16 10.35 -6.14
C LEU A 21 -7.31 10.69 -7.10
N ASP A 22 -8.48 10.11 -6.88
CA ASP A 22 -9.60 10.12 -7.83
C ASP A 22 -10.97 10.18 -7.14
N ASP A 23 -10.98 10.49 -5.84
CA ASP A 23 -12.19 10.61 -5.04
C ASP A 23 -13.04 9.33 -4.91
N ALA A 24 -12.48 8.18 -5.27
CA ALA A 24 -13.17 6.90 -5.23
C ALA A 24 -13.52 6.47 -3.78
N PRO A 25 -14.79 6.16 -3.48
CA PRO A 25 -15.17 5.61 -2.18
C PRO A 25 -14.73 4.15 -2.09
N LEU A 26 -13.98 3.78 -1.05
CA LEU A 26 -13.42 2.45 -0.88
C LEU A 26 -13.70 1.90 0.52
N CYS A 27 -13.88 0.58 0.62
CA CYS A 27 -13.82 -0.10 1.91
C CYS A 27 -12.36 -0.22 2.39
N ALA A 28 -12.15 -0.52 3.68
CA ALA A 28 -10.80 -0.60 4.26
C ALA A 28 -9.90 -1.59 3.50
N LYS A 29 -10.43 -2.77 3.16
CA LYS A 29 -9.69 -3.83 2.48
C LYS A 29 -9.24 -3.41 1.08
N CYS A 30 -10.17 -2.95 0.24
CA CYS A 30 -9.86 -2.53 -1.13
C CYS A 30 -8.91 -1.32 -1.17
N PHE A 31 -9.01 -0.42 -0.18
CA PHE A 31 -8.05 0.66 -0.05
C PHE A 31 -6.64 0.15 0.29
N THR A 32 -6.51 -0.74 1.28
CA THR A 32 -5.21 -1.30 1.68
C THR A 32 -4.57 -2.08 0.54
N GLU A 33 -5.30 -2.98 -0.13
CA GLU A 33 -4.79 -3.75 -1.27
C GLU A 33 -4.36 -2.85 -2.43
N GLY A 34 -5.19 -1.86 -2.79
CA GLY A 34 -4.85 -0.89 -3.84
C GLY A 34 -3.65 -0.01 -3.48
N PHE A 35 -3.50 0.35 -2.20
CA PHE A 35 -2.35 1.11 -1.70
C PHE A 35 -1.05 0.29 -1.79
N GLU A 36 -1.07 -0.96 -1.32
CA GLU A 36 0.08 -1.87 -1.38
C GLU A 36 0.51 -2.13 -2.83
N GLN A 37 -0.45 -2.33 -3.73
CA GLN A 37 -0.21 -2.50 -5.17
C GLN A 37 0.41 -1.24 -5.79
N HIS A 38 -0.09 -0.05 -5.46
CA HIS A 38 0.45 1.20 -5.99
C HIS A 38 1.90 1.45 -5.55
N VAL A 39 2.23 1.10 -4.29
CA VAL A 39 3.61 1.14 -3.80
C VAL A 39 4.49 0.15 -4.57
N HIS A 40 4.01 -1.07 -4.82
CA HIS A 40 4.73 -2.07 -5.62
C HIS A 40 4.99 -1.59 -7.06
N GLU A 41 3.98 -1.02 -7.72
CA GLU A 41 4.09 -0.43 -9.05
C GLU A 41 5.10 0.72 -9.08
N THR A 42 5.11 1.57 -8.05
CA THR A 42 6.08 2.66 -7.95
C THR A 42 7.50 2.11 -7.85
N ILE A 43 7.76 1.13 -6.97
CA ILE A 43 9.09 0.53 -6.79
C ILE A 43 9.58 -0.14 -8.08
N THR A 44 8.71 -0.88 -8.77
CA THR A 44 9.06 -1.63 -9.98
C THR A 44 9.23 -0.73 -11.19
N SER A 45 8.34 0.24 -11.41
CA SER A 45 8.42 1.19 -12.54
C SER A 45 9.63 2.12 -12.43
N THR A 46 10.02 2.51 -11.22
CA THR A 46 11.19 3.36 -10.98
C THR A 46 12.50 2.58 -10.87
N ASN A 47 12.45 1.24 -10.84
CA ASN A 47 13.60 0.37 -10.52
C ASN A 47 14.33 0.82 -9.24
N LEU A 48 13.57 1.18 -8.21
CA LEU A 48 14.12 1.77 -6.98
C LEU A 48 15.12 0.85 -6.27
N PHE A 49 14.90 -0.46 -6.37
CA PHE A 49 15.73 -1.51 -5.80
C PHE A 49 15.77 -2.74 -6.71
N ARG A 50 16.77 -3.60 -6.54
CA ARG A 50 16.88 -4.89 -7.23
C ARG A 50 16.64 -6.05 -6.28
N ARG A 51 16.12 -7.16 -6.80
CA ARG A 51 15.97 -8.40 -6.02
C ARG A 51 17.34 -8.83 -5.47
N GLY A 52 17.38 -9.16 -4.18
CA GLY A 52 18.58 -9.56 -3.47
C GLY A 52 19.38 -8.41 -2.85
N GLU A 53 19.04 -7.16 -3.13
CA GLU A 53 19.65 -6.01 -2.45
C GLU A 53 19.23 -5.94 -0.98
N ARG A 54 20.15 -5.46 -0.15
CA ARG A 54 19.89 -5.14 1.26
C ARG A 54 19.59 -3.66 1.35
N VAL A 55 18.40 -3.33 1.82
CA VAL A 55 17.94 -1.95 1.97
C VAL A 55 17.77 -1.66 3.45
N ALA A 56 18.41 -0.58 3.92
CA ALA A 56 18.20 -0.05 5.25
C ALA A 56 17.00 0.91 5.22
N ILE A 57 16.07 0.75 6.16
CA ILE A 57 14.92 1.64 6.29
C ILE A 57 15.13 2.49 7.55
N GLY A 58 15.28 3.80 7.36
CA GLY A 58 15.28 4.75 8.47
C GLY A 58 13.88 4.89 9.05
N ALA A 59 13.65 4.31 10.23
CA ALA A 59 12.36 4.41 10.92
C ALA A 59 12.40 5.44 12.05
N SER A 60 11.59 6.48 11.94
CA SER A 60 11.42 7.51 12.98
C SER A 60 10.39 7.14 14.05
N GLY A 61 9.65 6.04 13.87
CA GLY A 61 8.46 5.70 14.66
C GLY A 61 7.20 6.48 14.25
N GLY A 62 7.29 7.31 13.20
CA GLY A 62 6.17 8.01 12.62
C GLY A 62 5.24 7.09 11.81
N LYS A 63 4.07 7.63 11.45
CA LYS A 63 3.08 6.89 10.66
C LYS A 63 3.66 6.44 9.31
N ASP A 64 4.33 7.36 8.61
CA ASP A 64 4.84 7.10 7.26
C ASP A 64 5.96 6.06 7.26
N SER A 65 6.94 6.21 8.16
CA SER A 65 8.07 5.30 8.25
C SER A 65 7.67 3.90 8.73
N THR A 66 6.67 3.81 9.61
CA THR A 66 6.11 2.53 10.08
C THR A 66 5.30 1.83 8.98
N VAL A 67 4.46 2.58 8.25
CA VAL A 67 3.70 2.04 7.12
C VAL A 67 4.63 1.55 6.01
N LEU A 68 5.68 2.32 5.68
CA LEU A 68 6.67 1.90 4.69
C LEU A 68 7.34 0.58 5.09
N ALA A 69 7.83 0.48 6.33
CA ALA A 69 8.44 -0.75 6.83
C ALA A 69 7.46 -1.94 6.80
N TYR A 70 6.18 -1.71 7.10
CA TYR A 70 5.13 -2.72 7.03
C TYR A 70 4.87 -3.20 5.60
N VAL A 71 4.61 -2.28 4.66
CA VAL A 71 4.33 -2.62 3.25
C VAL A 71 5.50 -3.34 2.59
N MET A 72 6.73 -2.92 2.89
CA MET A 72 7.95 -3.58 2.41
C MET A 72 8.12 -5.01 2.94
N LYS A 73 7.53 -5.31 4.11
CA LYS A 73 7.54 -6.66 4.69
C LYS A 73 6.40 -7.55 4.15
N VAL A 74 5.21 -6.99 3.94
CA VAL A 74 4.02 -7.73 3.49
C VAL A 74 4.13 -8.17 2.03
N ASN A 75 4.74 -7.34 1.18
CA ASN A 75 4.95 -7.66 -0.22
C ASN A 75 6.16 -8.58 -0.42
N GLU A 76 6.01 -9.87 -0.10
CA GLU A 76 7.02 -10.93 -0.28
C GLU A 76 7.51 -11.06 -1.75
N THR A 77 6.75 -10.51 -2.70
CA THR A 77 7.12 -10.37 -4.12
C THR A 77 8.34 -9.46 -4.34
N ILE A 78 8.64 -8.58 -3.38
CA ILE A 78 9.84 -7.75 -3.36
C ILE A 78 10.86 -8.45 -2.45
N PHE A 79 11.71 -9.31 -3.04
CA PHE A 79 12.83 -9.98 -2.36
C PHE A 79 13.94 -8.98 -1.96
N ILE A 80 13.60 -7.98 -1.15
CA ILE A 80 14.54 -7.09 -0.50
C ILE A 80 14.70 -7.59 0.93
N ARG A 81 15.92 -7.97 1.32
CA ARG A 81 16.20 -8.33 2.70
C ARG A 81 16.27 -7.02 3.49
N ILE A 82 15.22 -6.70 4.24
CA ILE A 82 15.24 -5.60 5.19
C ILE A 82 16.29 -5.94 6.26
N ALA A 83 17.33 -5.13 6.36
CA ALA A 83 18.25 -5.15 7.48
C ALA A 83 17.71 -4.15 8.52
N LEU A 84 16.97 -4.67 9.51
CA LEU A 84 16.66 -3.93 10.73
C LEU A 84 17.84 -4.03 11.71
#